data_AF-A0A6A4P6M6-F1
#
_entry.id   AF-A0A6A4P6M6-F1
#
_cell.length_a   1.000
_cell.length_b   1.000
_cell.length_c   1.000
_cell.angle_alpha   90.00
_cell.angle_beta   90.00
_cell.angle_gamma   90.00
#
_symmetry.space_group_name_H-M   'P 1'
#
loop_
_entity.id
_entity.type
_entity.pdbx_description
1 polymer ?
#
loop_
_entity_poly.entity_id
_entity_poly.type
_entity_poly.pdbx_seq_one_letter_code
_entity_poly.pdbx_strand_id
1 'polypeptide(L)'
;MWLHNLDCRRVVSEAWRVVVHGCPMFVLSHKLRMLKKDLRHWNIHVFGDVHQRVKNAYNAVEVIQTFINESGLDAELLNQENMAQNDLLQALMVEETFWMEKTRLNWHLHGDRNTSFFHKVTKRRQVTKSMTLLKDGERILTSQVDIGTHVLN
;
A
#
# COMPACT_ATOMS: atom_id res chain seq x y z
N MET A 1 -2.24 3.12 9.38
CA MET A 1 -2.54 4.56 9.33
C MET A 1 -4.04 4.83 9.24
N TRP A 2 -4.76 4.37 8.22
CA TRP A 2 -6.17 4.75 8.02
C TRP A 2 -7.13 4.21 9.09
N LEU A 3 -7.00 2.93 9.45
CA LEU A 3 -7.91 2.26 10.39
C LEU A 3 -7.76 2.72 11.84
N HIS A 4 -6.66 3.39 12.18
CA HIS A 4 -6.48 3.99 13.50
C HIS A 4 -7.20 5.34 13.63
N ASN A 5 -7.59 5.95 12.52
CA ASN A 5 -8.34 7.20 12.53
C ASN A 5 -9.85 6.91 12.55
N LEU A 6 -10.53 7.44 13.58
CA LEU A 6 -11.98 7.28 13.78
C LEU A 6 -12.81 7.80 12.59
N ASP A 7 -12.31 8.80 11.86
CA ASP A 7 -12.98 9.34 10.68
C ASP A 7 -13.01 8.36 9.50
N CYS A 8 -12.11 7.38 9.44
CA CYS A 8 -12.12 6.40 8.35
C CYS A 8 -13.45 5.64 8.30
N ARG A 9 -13.98 5.24 9.47
CA ARG A 9 -15.26 4.52 9.56
C ARG A 9 -16.43 5.41 9.19
N ARG A 10 -16.37 6.69 9.56
CA ARG A 10 -17.39 7.68 9.22
C ARG A 10 -17.47 7.88 7.71
N VAL A 11 -16.34 8.11 7.04
CA VAL A 11 -16.26 8.29 5.57
C VAL A 11 -16.81 7.07 4.84
N VAL A 12 -16.45 5.86 5.28
CA VAL A 12 -16.98 4.62 4.68
C VAL A 12 -18.49 4.53 4.87
N SER A 13 -19.01 4.84 6.07
CA SER A 13 -20.44 4.78 6.36
C SER A 13 -21.25 5.77 5.53
N GLU A 14 -20.77 7.01 5.42
CA GLU A 14 -21.40 8.06 4.62
C GLU A 14 -21.45 7.67 3.13
N ALA A 15 -20.32 7.20 2.57
CA ALA A 15 -20.26 6.74 1.19
C ALA A 15 -21.19 5.55 0.92
N TRP A 16 -21.38 4.65 1.90
CA TRP A 16 -22.21 3.45 1.72
C TRP A 16 -23.72 3.71 1.80
N ARG A 17 -24.14 4.83 2.41
CA ARG A 17 -25.55 5.25 2.49
C ARG A 17 -26.12 5.70 1.15
N VAL A 18 -25.28 6.05 0.17
CA VAL A 18 -25.72 6.45 -1.16
C VAL A 18 -26.49 5.31 -1.83
N VAL A 19 -27.71 5.59 -2.29
CA VAL A 19 -28.54 4.62 -3.01
C VAL A 19 -28.08 4.56 -4.46
N VAL A 20 -27.82 3.34 -4.94
CA VAL A 20 -27.46 3.07 -6.33
C VAL A 20 -28.41 2.00 -6.84
N HIS A 21 -29.00 2.22 -8.01
CA HIS A 21 -29.91 1.30 -8.66
C HIS A 21 -29.19 0.52 -9.77
N GLY A 22 -29.58 -0.74 -9.96
CA GLY A 22 -29.01 -1.63 -10.98
C GLY A 22 -28.92 -3.07 -10.48
N CYS A 23 -28.26 -3.93 -11.26
CA CYS A 23 -27.99 -5.29 -10.80
C CYS A 23 -27.03 -5.29 -9.60
N PRO A 24 -27.08 -6.29 -8.70
CA PRO A 24 -26.26 -6.31 -7.48
C PRO A 24 -24.75 -6.07 -7.71
N MET A 25 -24.21 -6.64 -8.79
CA MET A 25 -22.80 -6.45 -9.18
C MET A 25 -22.49 -5.00 -9.59
N PHE A 26 -23.42 -4.35 -10.30
CA PHE A 26 -23.28 -2.94 -10.67
C PHE A 26 -23.36 -2.04 -9.43
N VAL A 27 -24.31 -2.31 -8.53
CA VAL A 27 -24.46 -1.57 -7.27
C VAL A 27 -23.18 -1.65 -6.44
N LEU A 28 -22.62 -2.85 -6.26
CA LEU A 28 -21.38 -3.05 -5.50
C LEU A 28 -20.19 -2.32 -6.16
N SER A 29 -19.94 -2.57 -7.44
CA SER A 29 -18.81 -1.96 -8.15
C SER A 29 -18.90 -0.44 -8.19
N HIS A 30 -20.11 0.12 -8.35
CA HIS A 30 -20.29 1.55 -8.35
C HIS A 30 -20.07 2.17 -6.97
N LYS A 31 -20.58 1.55 -5.89
CA LYS A 31 -20.33 1.99 -4.51
C LYS A 31 -18.84 1.95 -4.16
N LEU A 32 -18.13 0.89 -4.53
CA LEU A 32 -16.68 0.79 -4.34
C LEU A 32 -15.92 1.89 -5.09
N ARG A 33 -16.36 2.24 -6.31
CA ARG A 33 -15.76 3.32 -7.10
C ARG A 33 -15.96 4.70 -6.47
N MET A 34 -17.14 4.96 -5.88
CA MET A 34 -17.39 6.20 -5.13
C MET A 34 -16.55 6.25 -3.86
N LEU A 35 -16.58 5.18 -3.06
CA LEU A 35 -15.79 5.06 -1.85
C LEU A 35 -14.29 5.28 -2.12
N LYS A 36 -13.75 4.76 -3.23
CA LYS A 36 -12.36 5.01 -3.63
C LYS A 36 -12.04 6.49 -3.83
N LYS A 37 -12.97 7.26 -4.41
CA LYS A 37 -12.79 8.71 -4.59
C LYS A 37 -12.83 9.43 -3.24
N ASP A 38 -13.79 9.10 -2.40
CA ASP A 38 -13.98 9.74 -1.10
C ASP A 38 -12.79 9.46 -0.17
N LEU A 39 -12.31 8.21 -0.14
CA LEU A 39 -11.10 7.84 0.60
C LEU A 39 -9.85 8.54 0.07
N ARG A 40 -9.74 8.77 -1.25
CA ARG A 40 -8.60 9.52 -1.82
C ARG A 40 -8.63 10.97 -1.37
N HIS A 41 -9.78 11.64 -1.42
CA HIS A 41 -9.91 13.01 -0.94
C HIS A 41 -9.63 13.10 0.56
N TRP A 42 -10.24 12.21 1.35
CA TRP A 42 -10.01 12.14 2.79
C TRP A 42 -8.53 11.93 3.13
N ASN A 43 -7.84 11.03 2.42
CA ASN A 43 -6.42 10.80 2.64
C ASN A 43 -5.57 12.06 2.40
N ILE A 44 -5.87 12.82 1.33
CA ILE A 44 -5.17 14.08 1.05
C ILE A 44 -5.50 15.14 2.12
N HIS A 45 -6.75 15.24 2.57
CA HIS A 45 -7.12 16.26 3.56
C HIS A 45 -6.61 15.97 4.96
N VAL A 46 -6.59 14.70 5.38
CA VAL A 46 -6.23 14.31 6.76
C VAL A 46 -4.74 14.05 6.91
N PHE A 47 -4.12 13.37 5.94
CA PHE A 47 -2.71 13.00 6.03
C PHE A 47 -1.81 13.86 5.13
N GLY A 48 -2.37 14.48 4.09
CA GLY A 48 -1.61 15.35 3.19
C GLY A 48 -0.45 14.63 2.51
N ASP A 49 0.62 15.37 2.29
CA ASP A 49 1.91 14.78 1.91
C ASP A 49 2.71 14.47 3.18
N VAL A 50 2.74 13.19 3.54
CA VAL A 50 3.45 12.67 4.70
C VAL A 50 4.95 13.01 4.63
N HIS A 51 5.55 12.97 3.44
CA HIS A 51 6.98 13.27 3.26
C HIS A 51 7.25 14.76 3.45
N GLN A 52 6.34 15.62 2.97
CA GLN A 52 6.45 17.06 3.20
C GLN A 52 6.33 17.39 4.70
N ARG A 53 5.47 16.67 5.43
CA ARG A 53 5.33 16.85 6.88
C ARG A 53 6.62 16.48 7.63
N VAL A 54 7.25 15.36 7.27
CA VAL A 54 8.57 14.97 7.82
C VAL A 54 9.63 16.01 7.49
N LYS A 55 9.69 16.46 6.23
CA LYS A 55 10.65 17.50 5.80
C LYS A 55 10.47 18.80 6.58
N ASN A 56 9.23 19.23 6.79
CA ASN A 56 8.94 20.44 7.56
C ASN A 56 9.35 20.29 9.03
N ALA A 57 9.07 19.14 9.65
CA ALA A 57 9.46 18.87 11.03
C ALA A 57 11.00 18.80 11.19
N TYR A 58 11.69 18.21 10.21
CA TYR A 58 13.15 18.19 10.17
C TYR A 58 13.74 19.59 10.08
N ASN A 59 13.23 20.42 9.16
CA ASN A 59 13.66 21.81 9.03
C ASN A 59 13.39 22.62 10.31
N ALA A 60 12.30 22.36 11.02
CA ALA A 60 12.00 23.04 12.28
C ALA A 60 13.05 22.73 13.36
N VAL A 61 13.46 21.45 13.47
CA VAL A 61 14.55 21.04 14.36
C VAL A 61 15.88 21.67 13.94
N GLU A 62 16.21 21.66 12.65
CA GLU A 62 17.44 22.25 12.11
C GLU A 62 17.53 23.75 12.43
N VAL A 63 16.43 24.51 12.22
CA VAL A 63 16.38 25.93 12.56
C VAL A 63 16.65 26.15 14.04
N ILE A 64 16.00 25.42 14.94
CA ILE A 64 16.23 25.56 16.39
C ILE A 64 17.69 25.23 16.76
N GLN A 65 18.26 24.18 16.16
CA GLN A 65 19.66 23.80 16.40
C GLN A 65 20.65 24.86 15.89
N THR A 66 20.37 25.49 14.75
CA THR A 66 21.18 26.61 14.26
C THR A 66 21.12 27.81 15.21
N PHE A 67 19.94 28.14 15.73
CA PHE A 67 19.78 29.21 16.73
C PHE A 67 20.53 28.92 18.03
N ILE A 68 20.49 27.67 18.52
CA ILE A 68 21.25 27.25 19.72
C ILE A 68 22.77 27.39 19.50
N ASN A 69 23.26 27.01 18.31
CA ASN A 69 24.68 27.14 17.97
C ASN A 69 25.14 28.60 17.87
N GLU A 70 24.27 29.51 17.40
CA GLU A 70 24.60 30.93 17.23
C GLU A 70 24.43 31.76 18.51
N SER A 71 23.36 31.51 19.28
CA SER A 71 22.95 32.35 20.42
C SER A 71 23.31 31.76 21.78
N GLY A 72 23.74 30.49 21.82
CA GLY A 72 24.02 29.75 23.06
C GLY A 72 22.80 29.01 23.62
N LEU A 73 23.03 28.19 24.64
CA LEU A 73 22.02 27.36 25.27
C LEU A 73 21.11 28.19 26.19
N ASP A 74 19.82 28.23 25.86
CA ASP A 74 18.74 28.76 26.71
C ASP A 74 17.77 27.63 27.08
N ALA A 75 17.19 27.69 28.28
CA ALA A 75 16.27 26.69 28.78
C ALA A 75 14.97 26.64 27.95
N GLU A 76 14.51 27.79 27.46
CA GLU A 76 13.34 27.87 26.58
C GLU A 76 13.62 27.26 25.20
N LEU A 77 14.81 27.53 24.63
CA LEU A 77 15.25 26.93 23.36
C LEU A 77 15.38 25.40 23.44
N LEU A 78 15.89 24.88 24.57
CA LEU A 78 15.97 23.44 24.80
C LEU A 78 14.58 22.78 24.89
N ASN A 79 13.61 23.47 25.51
CA ASN A 79 12.23 22.99 25.55
C ASN A 79 11.60 22.98 24.15
N GLN A 80 11.83 24.03 23.36
CA GLN A 80 11.38 24.11 21.96
C GLN A 80 12.02 23.03 21.09
N GLU A 81 13.32 22.76 21.27
CA GLU A 81 14.01 21.66 20.59
C GLU A 81 13.36 20.32 20.94
N ASN A 82 13.08 20.07 22.23
CA ASN A 82 12.45 18.82 22.66
C ASN A 82 11.06 18.64 22.05
N MET A 83 10.26 19.71 21.98
CA MET A 83 8.95 19.68 21.31
C MET A 83 9.09 19.39 19.81
N ALA A 84 10.01 20.08 19.12
CA ALA A 84 10.25 19.88 17.69
C ALA A 84 10.76 18.47 17.39
N GLN A 85 11.62 17.90 18.25
CA GLN A 85 12.07 16.51 18.12
C GLN A 85 10.92 15.51 18.32
N ASN A 86 10.03 15.74 19.29
CA ASN A 86 8.85 14.90 19.47
C ASN A 86 7.92 14.96 18.25
N ASP A 87 7.71 16.15 17.68
CA ASP A 87 6.91 16.31 16.46
C ASP A 87 7.54 15.61 15.25
N LEU A 88 8.88 15.68 15.12
CA LEU A 88 9.62 14.94 14.11
C LEU A 88 9.48 13.43 14.29
N LEU A 89 9.61 12.92 15.51
CA LEU A 89 9.41 11.50 15.81
C LEU A 89 8.00 11.05 15.45
N GLN A 90 6.97 11.82 15.78
CA GLN A 90 5.60 11.49 15.39
C GLN A 90 5.43 11.48 13.86
N ALA A 91 6.00 12.46 13.15
CA ALA A 91 5.95 12.51 11.69
C ALA A 91 6.64 11.29 11.06
N LEU A 92 7.81 10.89 11.59
CA LEU A 92 8.55 9.71 11.15
C LEU A 92 7.78 8.42 11.42
N MET A 93 7.11 8.27 12.57
CA MET A 93 6.26 7.11 12.84
C MET A 93 5.10 7.00 11.84
N VAL A 94 4.48 8.13 11.49
CA VAL A 94 3.43 8.16 10.46
C VAL A 94 4.01 7.75 9.09
N GLU A 95 5.17 8.27 8.71
CA GLU A 95 5.87 7.87 7.48
C GLU A 95 6.25 6.39 7.47
N GLU A 96 6.74 5.85 8.58
CA GLU A 96 7.03 4.43 8.73
C GLU A 96 5.77 3.59 8.51
N THR A 97 4.65 3.92 9.19
CA THR A 97 3.39 3.19 8.99
C THR A 97 2.88 3.30 7.55
N PHE A 98 3.05 4.45 6.90
CA PHE A 98 2.72 4.65 5.50
C PHE A 98 3.54 3.73 4.60
N TRP A 99 4.85 3.64 4.81
CA TRP A 99 5.71 2.74 4.05
C TRP A 99 5.43 1.27 4.37
N MET A 100 5.14 0.91 5.62
CA MET A 100 4.73 -0.45 5.98
C MET A 100 3.44 -0.89 5.28
N GLU A 101 2.44 -0.01 5.18
CA GLU A 101 1.20 -0.26 4.43
C GLU A 101 1.48 -0.36 2.93
N LYS A 102 2.27 0.56 2.37
CA LYS A 102 2.58 0.64 0.94
C LYS A 102 3.42 -0.53 0.44
N THR A 103 4.42 -0.94 1.21
CA THR A 103 5.24 -2.13 0.94
C THR A 103 4.51 -3.43 1.24
N ARG A 104 3.30 -3.34 1.83
CA ARG A 104 2.56 -4.49 2.34
C ARG A 104 3.41 -5.32 3.31
N LEU A 105 4.34 -4.71 4.03
CA LEU A 105 5.14 -5.40 5.05
C LEU A 105 4.25 -5.98 6.15
N ASN A 106 3.15 -5.28 6.46
CA ASN A 106 2.09 -5.81 7.32
C ASN A 106 1.39 -7.05 6.74
N TRP A 107 1.34 -7.23 5.42
CA TRP A 107 0.86 -8.48 4.81
C TRP A 107 1.85 -9.63 5.00
N HIS A 108 3.15 -9.31 5.02
CA HIS A 108 4.21 -10.29 5.25
C HIS A 108 4.31 -10.73 6.72
N LEU A 109 4.03 -9.81 7.67
CA LEU A 109 4.04 -10.05 9.12
C LEU A 109 2.67 -10.50 9.68
N HIS A 110 1.57 -9.84 9.30
CA HIS A 110 0.22 -10.06 9.84
C HIS A 110 -0.75 -10.79 8.89
N GLY A 111 -0.40 -10.99 7.61
CA GLY A 111 -1.06 -11.97 6.73
C GLY A 111 -2.44 -11.59 6.17
N ASP A 112 -2.50 -11.45 4.85
CA ASP A 112 -3.64 -11.96 4.05
C ASP A 112 -3.11 -12.77 2.85
N ARG A 113 -2.24 -13.74 3.12
CA ARG A 113 -1.33 -14.41 2.16
C ARG A 113 -1.89 -14.72 0.75
N ASN A 114 -1.62 -13.83 -0.22
CA ASN A 114 -1.36 -14.16 -1.62
C ASN A 114 0.01 -13.58 -2.05
N THR A 115 1.06 -14.01 -1.36
CA THR A 115 2.45 -13.56 -1.55
C THR A 115 3.04 -14.00 -2.90
N SER A 116 4.16 -13.40 -3.31
CA SER A 116 4.97 -13.84 -4.46
C SER A 116 5.41 -15.31 -4.36
N PHE A 117 5.39 -15.88 -3.15
CA PHE A 117 5.49 -17.31 -2.88
C PHE A 117 4.29 -18.09 -3.44
N PHE A 118 3.04 -17.65 -3.24
CA PHE A 118 1.85 -18.27 -3.86
C PHE A 118 1.80 -18.05 -5.37
N HIS A 119 2.26 -16.91 -5.90
CA HIS A 119 2.40 -16.71 -7.34
C HIS A 119 3.54 -17.55 -7.95
N LYS A 120 4.68 -17.72 -7.26
CA LYS A 120 5.77 -18.62 -7.68
C LYS A 120 5.36 -20.10 -7.59
N VAL A 121 4.57 -20.50 -6.57
CA VAL A 121 3.97 -21.84 -6.43
C VAL A 121 2.92 -22.11 -7.51
N THR A 122 2.05 -21.14 -7.79
CA THR A 122 1.04 -21.23 -8.86
C THR A 122 1.69 -21.27 -10.25
N LYS A 123 2.69 -20.42 -10.51
CA LYS A 123 3.45 -20.41 -11.78
C LYS A 123 4.29 -21.69 -11.96
N ARG A 124 4.91 -22.24 -10.90
CA ARG A 124 5.58 -23.56 -10.95
C ARG A 124 4.60 -24.68 -11.26
N ARG A 125 3.43 -24.73 -10.60
CA ARG A 125 2.38 -25.74 -10.88
C ARG A 125 1.85 -25.64 -12.31
N GLN A 126 1.70 -24.43 -12.85
CA GLN A 126 1.25 -24.22 -14.22
C GLN A 126 2.27 -24.68 -15.26
N VAL A 127 3.57 -24.45 -15.03
CA VAL A 127 4.65 -24.91 -15.93
C VAL A 127 4.85 -26.44 -15.84
N THR A 128 4.77 -27.05 -14.66
CA THR A 128 4.93 -28.52 -14.50
C THR A 128 3.74 -29.33 -14.99
N LYS A 129 2.53 -28.75 -15.04
CA LYS A 129 1.35 -29.40 -15.63
C LYS A 129 1.23 -29.22 -17.14
N SER A 130 1.94 -28.26 -17.73
CA SER A 130 1.91 -28.04 -19.17
C SER A 130 2.86 -29.03 -19.86
N MET A 131 2.31 -29.97 -20.64
CA MET A 131 3.10 -30.81 -21.55
C MET A 131 3.64 -29.93 -22.69
N THR A 132 4.93 -29.58 -22.62
CA THR A 132 5.60 -28.74 -23.62
C THR A 132 6.37 -29.54 -24.67
N LEU A 133 6.50 -30.85 -24.48
CA LEU A 133 7.22 -31.71 -25.41
C LEU A 133 6.57 -33.09 -25.45
N LEU A 134 6.21 -33.54 -26.65
CA LEU A 134 5.76 -34.90 -26.92
C LEU A 134 6.70 -35.49 -27.97
N LYS A 135 7.32 -36.64 -27.65
CA LYS A 135 8.18 -37.38 -28.58
C LYS A 135 7.42 -38.60 -29.08
N ASP A 136 7.14 -38.62 -30.37
CA ASP A 136 6.48 -39.73 -31.05
C ASP A 136 7.47 -40.33 -32.08
N GLY A 137 8.13 -41.40 -31.66
CA GLY A 137 9.21 -42.03 -32.45
C GLY A 137 10.40 -41.10 -32.71
N GLU A 138 10.66 -40.80 -33.98
CA GLU A 138 11.73 -39.87 -34.42
C GLU A 138 11.28 -38.40 -34.50
N ARG A 139 9.98 -38.11 -34.38
CA ARG A 139 9.46 -36.74 -34.44
C ARG A 139 9.29 -36.16 -33.03
N ILE A 140 9.74 -34.92 -32.88
CA ILE A 140 9.64 -34.17 -31.62
C ILE A 140 8.70 -32.99 -31.88
N LEU A 141 7.57 -32.99 -31.17
CA LEU A 141 6.59 -31.91 -31.23
C LEU A 141 6.83 -30.96 -30.06
N THR A 142 7.17 -29.72 -30.41
CA THR A 142 7.59 -28.64 -29.49
C THR A 142 6.55 -27.51 -29.38
N SER A 143 5.53 -27.51 -30.25
CA SER A 143 4.46 -26.51 -30.25
C SER A 143 3.22 -27.04 -29.52
N GLN A 144 2.61 -26.23 -28.65
CA GLN A 144 1.40 -26.60 -27.89
C GLN A 144 0.19 -26.89 -28.80
N VAL A 145 0.11 -26.26 -29.98
CA VAL A 145 -0.97 -26.48 -30.94
C VAL A 145 -0.84 -27.88 -31.57
N ASP A 146 0.37 -28.28 -31.93
CA ASP A 146 0.65 -29.56 -32.59
C ASP A 146 0.54 -30.74 -31.61
N ILE A 147 0.88 -30.53 -30.34
CA ILE A 147 0.65 -31.52 -29.26
C ILE A 147 -0.86 -31.70 -29.02
N GLY A 148 -1.64 -30.61 -29.06
CA GLY A 148 -3.08 -30.66 -28.86
C GLY A 148 -3.83 -31.37 -29.99
N THR A 149 -3.42 -31.17 -31.24
CA THR A 149 -4.02 -31.83 -32.41
C THR A 149 -3.59 -33.29 -32.57
N HIS A 150 -2.40 -33.67 -32.10
CA HIS A 150 -1.95 -35.07 -32.07
C HIS A 150 -2.72 -35.93 -31.05
N VAL A 151 -3.09 -35.37 -29.89
CA VAL A 151 -3.84 -36.09 -28.84
C VAL A 151 -5.34 -36.24 -29.14
N LEU A 152 -5.89 -35.40 -30.02
CA LEU A 152 -7.32 -35.40 -30.38
C LEU A 152 -7.68 -36.23 -31.61
N ASN A 153 -6.67 -36.75 -32.34
CA ASN A 153 -6.83 -37.75 -33.40
C ASN A 153 -6.40 -39.13 -32.90
#